data_AF-A0A8T3Y9F2-F1
#
_entry.id   AF-A0A8T3Y9F2-F1
#
_cell.length_a   1.000
_cell.length_b   1.000
_cell.length_c   1.000
_cell.angle_alpha   90.00
_cell.angle_beta   90.00
_cell.angle_gamma   90.00
#
_symmetry.space_group_name_H-M   'P 1'
#
loop_
_entity.id
_entity.type
_entity.pdbx_description
1 polymer ?
#
loop_
_entity_poly.entity_id
_entity_poly.type
_entity_poly.pdbx_seq_one_letter_code
_entity_poly.pdbx_strand_id
1 'polypeptide(L)'
;MRKLQRVPLWYFAGAIVGDRSHQEFYQAAVSALKETGKVWSEHVAYPDVQAWESKQNDNVFLRDFRGLRSSKGLVADISMPTTGGGGELEFALNTDIPVCCVYLAGEEAQTRNIRPSPYVLHRATSGTAPNLTVQPYENKEQLEKIVREFAQQELKARPLLAGAYFVLEGPDGAGKTTQWKLVLEHLKQQGYDVLSVREPGGTLLGEEVRNILLNKNVQMTPYAELFLFSSARVQLFEESILPAMHAGKLAVSDRNFLSTNCYQGGGRGMNRSVLHVLNTLATKHTDPDYCLVLDAPGGVLDRRKGSLPKDRIEKEGAGFHDRVRQAYKDFCCELPNAELISIMDGDRELTVDELFQTVKSRIDTFLKDNFREA
;
A
#
# COMPACT_ATOMS: atom_id res chain seq x y z
N MET A 1 -18.09 17.63 -10.97
CA MET A 1 -17.54 16.58 -10.08
C MET A 1 -16.12 16.99 -9.73
N ARG A 2 -15.74 16.90 -8.44
CA ARG A 2 -14.38 17.13 -7.97
C ARG A 2 -13.45 16.12 -8.62
N LYS A 3 -12.35 16.60 -9.19
CA LYS A 3 -11.26 15.75 -9.68
C LYS A 3 -10.16 15.72 -8.63
N LEU A 4 -9.62 14.54 -8.38
CA LEU A 4 -8.48 14.35 -7.49
C LEU A 4 -7.20 14.32 -8.32
N GLN A 5 -6.17 14.98 -7.81
CA GLN A 5 -4.81 14.81 -8.30
C GLN A 5 -3.99 14.15 -7.20
N ARG A 6 -3.58 12.89 -7.42
CA ARG A 6 -2.72 12.17 -6.48
C ARG A 6 -1.41 12.93 -6.30
N VAL A 7 -0.95 13.05 -5.06
CA VAL A 7 0.38 13.58 -4.74
C VAL A 7 1.37 12.41 -4.83
N PRO A 8 2.44 12.49 -5.65
CA PRO A 8 3.42 11.41 -5.73
C PRO A 8 4.14 11.26 -4.40
N LEU A 9 4.50 10.02 -4.07
CA LEU A 9 5.36 9.68 -2.95
C LEU A 9 6.74 9.32 -3.48
N TRP A 10 7.79 9.85 -2.88
CA TRP A 10 9.18 9.57 -3.21
C TRP A 10 9.89 8.92 -2.04
N TYR A 11 10.93 8.16 -2.31
CA TYR A 11 11.80 7.61 -1.28
C TYR A 11 13.19 8.23 -1.39
N PHE A 12 13.76 8.68 -0.27
CA PHE A 12 15.14 9.13 -0.21
C PHE A 12 15.94 8.26 0.76
N ALA A 13 17.05 7.70 0.28
CA ALA A 13 18.00 6.94 1.08
C ALA A 13 19.36 7.65 1.08
N GLY A 14 19.71 8.31 2.18
CA GLY A 14 21.02 8.92 2.33
C GLY A 14 22.08 7.89 2.74
N ALA A 15 23.28 7.97 2.19
CA ALA A 15 24.43 7.24 2.71
C ALA A 15 24.72 7.76 4.12
N ILE A 16 24.73 6.90 5.14
CA ILE A 16 25.19 7.31 6.47
C ILE A 16 26.72 7.41 6.40
N VAL A 17 27.25 8.50 5.86
CA VAL A 17 28.69 8.78 5.88
C VAL A 17 29.02 9.20 7.31
N GLY A 18 29.94 8.49 7.95
CA GLY A 18 30.10 8.31 9.41
C GLY A 18 30.21 9.55 10.33
N ASP A 19 30.06 10.78 9.84
CA ASP A 19 30.06 12.02 10.63
C ASP A 19 28.92 13.02 10.30
N ARG A 20 27.98 12.69 9.41
CA ARG A 20 26.83 13.54 9.00
C ARG A 20 27.15 14.89 8.37
N SER A 21 28.40 15.11 8.00
CA SER A 21 28.83 16.24 7.19
C SER A 21 27.98 16.51 5.94
N HIS A 22 27.26 15.51 5.40
CA HIS A 22 26.41 15.66 4.21
C HIS A 22 24.94 15.97 4.47
N GLN A 23 24.56 16.29 5.72
CA GLN A 23 23.16 16.58 6.06
C GLN A 23 22.55 17.66 5.16
N GLU A 24 23.32 18.69 4.80
CA GLU A 24 22.84 19.78 3.96
C GLU A 24 22.57 19.33 2.51
N PHE A 25 23.35 18.40 1.97
CA PHE A 25 23.09 17.79 0.65
C PHE A 25 21.81 16.95 0.70
N TYR A 26 21.59 16.19 1.77
CA TYR A 26 20.39 15.37 1.93
C TYR A 26 19.14 16.22 2.09
N GLN A 27 19.22 17.33 2.82
CA GLN A 27 18.14 18.30 2.91
C GLN A 27 17.83 18.95 1.55
N ALA A 28 18.84 19.23 0.74
CA ALA A 28 18.67 19.74 -0.61
C ALA A 28 17.94 18.72 -1.52
N ALA A 29 18.38 17.46 -1.52
CA ALA A 29 17.72 16.38 -2.27
C ALA A 29 16.27 16.15 -1.83
N VAL A 30 16.02 16.09 -0.52
CA VAL A 30 14.66 15.94 0.04
C VAL A 30 13.79 17.15 -0.33
N SER A 31 14.33 18.36 -0.27
CA SER A 31 13.60 19.58 -0.66
C SER A 31 13.21 19.55 -2.13
N ALA A 32 14.14 19.15 -3.01
CA ALA A 32 13.86 18.97 -4.44
C ALA A 32 12.75 17.93 -4.71
N LEU A 33 12.74 16.79 -3.99
CA LEU A 33 11.64 15.81 -4.11
C LEU A 33 10.30 16.38 -3.61
N LYS A 34 10.32 17.17 -2.53
CA LYS A 34 9.12 17.79 -1.92
C LYS A 34 8.41 18.80 -2.84
N GLU A 35 9.12 19.36 -3.82
CA GLU A 35 8.49 20.24 -4.81
C GLU A 35 7.49 19.52 -5.71
N THR A 36 7.74 18.24 -5.99
CA THR A 36 6.90 17.44 -6.87
C THR A 36 5.96 16.51 -6.09
N GLY A 37 6.23 16.21 -4.82
CA GLY A 37 5.48 15.23 -4.04
C GLY A 37 5.74 15.24 -2.54
N LYS A 38 5.41 14.12 -1.89
CA LYS A 38 5.83 13.80 -0.51
C LYS A 38 7.08 12.93 -0.54
N VAL A 39 7.82 12.92 0.56
CA VAL A 39 8.96 12.02 0.77
C VAL A 39 8.64 11.09 1.94
N TRP A 40 8.65 9.77 1.70
CA TRP A 40 8.27 8.76 2.70
C TRP A 40 9.31 8.65 3.81
N SER A 41 10.53 8.32 3.42
CA SER A 41 11.67 8.27 4.32
C SER A 41 12.58 9.42 4.00
N GLU A 42 12.80 10.25 5.00
CA GLU A 42 13.94 11.13 5.09
C GLU A 42 14.91 10.40 6.01
N HIS A 43 15.64 9.39 5.52
CA HIS A 43 16.74 8.74 6.26
C HIS A 43 17.89 9.74 6.47
N VAL A 44 17.57 10.85 7.10
CA VAL A 44 18.34 12.07 7.28
C VAL A 44 18.29 12.37 8.77
N ALA A 45 19.39 12.04 9.46
CA ALA A 45 19.83 12.74 10.67
C ALA A 45 18.94 12.69 11.93
N TYR A 46 18.60 11.52 12.48
CA TYR A 46 18.25 11.45 13.92
C TYR A 46 19.50 11.70 14.75
N PRO A 47 19.69 12.78 15.54
CA PRO A 47 20.97 13.13 16.21
C PRO A 47 21.74 11.95 16.84
N ASP A 48 21.02 10.95 17.33
CA ASP A 48 21.55 9.76 17.98
C ASP A 48 21.26 8.48 17.15
N VAL A 49 22.27 7.99 16.42
CA VAL A 49 22.19 6.75 15.61
C VAL A 49 21.98 5.53 16.49
N GLN A 50 22.66 5.45 17.65
CA GLN A 50 22.60 4.29 18.53
C GLN A 50 21.21 4.14 19.16
N ALA A 51 20.55 5.25 19.49
CA ALA A 51 19.16 5.24 19.99
C ALA A 51 18.11 4.89 18.91
N TRP A 52 18.45 5.01 17.62
CA TRP A 52 17.57 4.62 16.50
C TRP A 52 17.83 3.19 16.03
N GLU A 53 19.08 2.77 15.91
CA GLU A 53 19.47 1.39 15.59
C GLU A 53 19.00 0.41 16.67
N SER A 54 19.06 0.79 17.96
CA SER A 54 18.49 0.01 19.07
C SER A 54 16.95 -0.05 19.07
N LYS A 55 16.27 0.70 18.20
CA LYS A 55 14.83 0.65 17.96
C LYS A 55 14.46 -0.09 16.66
N GLN A 56 15.43 -0.62 15.91
CA GLN A 56 15.15 -1.49 14.77
C GLN A 56 14.56 -2.81 15.26
N ASN A 57 13.24 -2.92 15.21
CA ASN A 57 12.52 -4.20 15.21
C ASN A 57 12.17 -4.57 13.76
N ASP A 58 11.84 -5.85 13.52
CA ASP A 58 11.37 -6.37 12.21
C ASP A 58 10.24 -5.50 11.58
N ASN A 59 9.45 -4.83 12.42
CA ASN A 59 8.39 -3.91 12.03
C ASN A 59 8.87 -2.63 11.31
N VAL A 60 10.08 -2.15 11.59
CA VAL A 60 10.66 -0.95 10.94
C VAL A 60 11.13 -1.28 9.52
N PHE A 61 11.79 -2.43 9.33
CA PHE A 61 12.18 -2.91 8.00
C PHE A 61 10.97 -3.10 7.09
N LEU A 62 9.93 -3.79 7.57
CA LEU A 62 8.70 -3.97 6.80
C LEU A 62 8.03 -2.64 6.46
N ARG A 63 8.04 -1.65 7.37
CA ARG A 63 7.50 -0.30 7.12
C ARG A 63 8.27 0.43 6.01
N ASP A 64 9.59 0.36 6.01
CA ASP A 64 10.43 1.12 5.08
C ASP A 64 10.34 0.54 3.66
N PHE A 65 10.34 -0.79 3.50
CA PHE A 65 10.06 -1.43 2.20
C PHE A 65 8.64 -1.17 1.68
N ARG A 66 7.64 -1.03 2.57
CA ARG A 66 6.28 -0.66 2.18
C ARG A 66 6.19 0.74 1.60
N GLY A 67 6.86 1.70 2.23
CA GLY A 67 6.96 3.07 1.71
C GLY A 67 7.64 3.12 0.35
N LEU A 68 8.71 2.35 0.21
CA LEU A 68 9.43 2.21 -1.05
C LEU A 68 8.56 1.62 -2.16
N ARG A 69 7.82 0.53 -1.90
CA ARG A 69 6.86 -0.04 -2.89
C ARG A 69 5.78 0.93 -3.35
N SER A 70 5.37 1.84 -2.46
CA SER A 70 4.34 2.85 -2.76
C SER A 70 4.91 4.10 -3.43
N SER A 71 6.24 4.21 -3.54
CA SER A 71 6.94 5.37 -4.08
C SER A 71 7.05 5.32 -5.59
N LYS A 72 7.02 6.50 -6.23
CA LYS A 72 7.23 6.68 -7.67
C LYS A 72 8.68 6.51 -8.10
N GLY A 73 9.60 6.64 -7.17
CA GLY A 73 11.02 6.39 -7.38
C GLY A 73 11.80 6.50 -6.09
N LEU A 74 13.01 5.96 -6.14
CA LEU A 74 14.02 6.02 -5.10
C LEU A 74 15.16 6.92 -5.55
N VAL A 75 15.53 7.90 -4.73
CA VAL A 75 16.83 8.58 -4.82
C VAL A 75 17.72 8.04 -3.71
N ALA A 76 18.91 7.55 -4.06
CA ALA A 76 19.84 6.98 -3.09
C ALA A 76 21.24 7.57 -3.22
N ASP A 77 21.80 8.11 -2.14
CA ASP A 77 23.23 8.47 -2.12
C ASP A 77 24.06 7.21 -1.88
N ILE A 78 25.07 6.98 -2.73
CA ILE A 78 25.95 5.80 -2.69
C ILE A 78 27.41 6.15 -2.38
N SER A 79 27.65 7.33 -1.80
CA SER A 79 28.96 7.82 -1.37
C SER A 79 29.49 7.00 -0.19
N MET A 80 30.70 6.47 -0.34
CA MET A 80 31.41 5.66 0.64
C MET A 80 32.53 6.49 1.30
N PRO A 81 32.92 6.19 2.55
CA PRO A 81 32.46 5.08 3.39
C PRO A 81 31.07 5.33 3.99
N THR A 82 30.19 4.33 3.93
CA THR A 82 28.86 4.36 4.58
C THR A 82 28.75 3.33 5.70
N THR A 83 28.04 3.66 6.77
CA THR A 83 27.82 2.77 7.93
C THR A 83 26.44 2.09 7.93
N GLY A 84 25.61 2.27 6.90
CA GLY A 84 24.29 1.62 6.77
C GLY A 84 23.56 1.98 5.47
N GLY A 85 22.42 1.30 5.17
CA GLY A 85 21.47 1.73 4.13
C GLY A 85 21.45 0.96 2.79
N GLY A 86 21.97 -0.28 2.74
CA GLY A 86 21.99 -1.07 1.48
C GLY A 86 20.69 -1.82 1.15
N GLY A 87 19.82 -2.06 2.13
CA GLY A 87 18.67 -2.97 1.98
C GLY A 87 17.60 -2.42 1.04
N GLU A 88 17.23 -1.16 1.20
CA GLU A 88 16.22 -0.47 0.37
C GLU A 88 16.67 -0.36 -1.08
N LEU A 89 17.95 0.00 -1.28
CA LEU A 89 18.53 0.08 -2.61
C LEU A 89 18.51 -1.31 -3.27
N GLU A 90 18.97 -2.35 -2.58
CA GLU A 90 18.97 -3.72 -3.13
C GLU A 90 17.56 -4.18 -3.49
N PHE A 91 16.56 -3.90 -2.65
CA PHE A 91 15.17 -4.19 -2.99
C PHE A 91 14.72 -3.44 -4.24
N ALA A 92 14.92 -2.12 -4.31
CA ALA A 92 14.49 -1.32 -5.46
C ALA A 92 15.14 -1.79 -6.77
N LEU A 93 16.43 -2.13 -6.74
CA LEU A 93 17.17 -2.64 -7.89
C LEU A 93 16.71 -4.01 -8.40
N ASN A 94 15.91 -4.74 -7.61
CA ASN A 94 15.32 -6.03 -7.98
C ASN A 94 13.80 -5.91 -8.24
N THR A 95 13.29 -4.70 -8.44
CA THR A 95 11.88 -4.39 -8.76
C THR A 95 11.80 -3.40 -9.92
N ASP A 96 10.59 -3.04 -10.34
CA ASP A 96 10.37 -2.04 -11.39
C ASP A 96 10.42 -0.58 -10.89
N ILE A 97 10.72 -0.35 -9.61
CA ILE A 97 10.78 1.00 -9.02
C ILE A 97 11.96 1.76 -9.66
N PRO A 98 11.76 2.95 -10.27
CA PRO A 98 12.85 3.76 -10.79
C PRO A 98 13.85 4.14 -9.69
N VAL A 99 15.14 4.01 -9.96
CA VAL A 99 16.22 4.33 -9.01
C VAL A 99 17.18 5.36 -9.61
N CYS A 100 17.40 6.44 -8.88
CA CYS A 100 18.46 7.41 -9.16
C CYS A 100 19.49 7.38 -8.03
N CYS A 101 20.66 6.83 -8.32
CA CYS A 101 21.79 6.87 -7.41
C CYS A 101 22.65 8.11 -7.65
N VAL A 102 23.01 8.79 -6.58
CA VAL A 102 23.86 9.98 -6.60
C VAL A 102 25.12 9.73 -5.77
N TYR A 103 26.23 10.36 -6.13
CA TYR A 103 27.45 10.29 -5.31
C TYR A 103 28.26 11.58 -5.38
N LEU A 104 28.88 11.95 -4.26
CA LEU A 104 29.74 13.11 -4.19
C LEU A 104 31.02 12.87 -5.00
N ALA A 105 31.35 13.82 -5.87
CA ALA A 105 32.53 13.84 -6.72
C ALA A 105 33.30 15.16 -6.52
N GLY A 106 34.33 15.38 -7.35
CA GLY A 106 35.12 16.62 -7.31
C GLY A 106 36.15 16.67 -6.17
N GLU A 107 36.60 17.88 -5.87
CA GLU A 107 37.69 18.13 -4.91
C GLU A 107 37.31 17.71 -3.49
N GLU A 108 36.09 18.02 -3.05
CA GLU A 108 35.59 17.62 -1.72
C GLU A 108 35.63 16.10 -1.54
N ALA A 109 35.20 15.34 -2.55
CA ALA A 109 35.28 13.89 -2.51
C ALA A 109 36.72 13.38 -2.42
N GLN A 110 37.66 13.98 -3.15
CA GLN A 110 39.07 13.60 -3.11
C GLN A 110 39.69 13.90 -1.75
N THR A 111 39.49 15.10 -1.20
CA THR A 111 40.01 15.52 0.10
C THR A 111 39.54 14.60 1.22
N ARG A 112 38.31 14.11 1.12
CA ARG A 112 37.67 13.28 2.15
C ARG A 112 37.75 11.77 1.86
N ASN A 113 38.45 11.37 0.79
CA ASN A 113 38.55 10.00 0.29
C ASN A 113 37.17 9.33 0.11
N ILE A 114 36.20 10.11 -0.35
CA ILE A 114 34.85 9.64 -0.67
C ILE A 114 34.86 9.03 -2.07
N ARG A 115 34.18 7.89 -2.21
CA ARG A 115 34.08 7.15 -3.48
C ARG A 115 32.67 6.61 -3.68
N PRO A 116 32.17 6.47 -4.92
CA PRO A 116 30.92 5.76 -5.16
C PRO A 116 31.05 4.27 -4.81
N SER A 117 29.93 3.65 -4.44
CA SER A 117 29.84 2.19 -4.28
C SER A 117 30.21 1.44 -5.58
N PRO A 118 31.29 0.63 -5.59
CA PRO A 118 31.68 -0.13 -6.77
C PRO A 118 30.62 -1.13 -7.22
N TYR A 119 29.87 -1.69 -6.26
CA TYR A 119 28.79 -2.62 -6.52
C TYR A 119 27.67 -1.97 -7.36
N VAL A 120 27.23 -0.77 -6.97
CA VAL A 120 26.15 -0.06 -7.68
C VAL A 120 26.62 0.39 -9.07
N LEU A 121 27.86 0.86 -9.20
CA LEU A 121 28.45 1.18 -10.50
C LEU A 121 28.51 -0.04 -11.43
N HIS A 122 28.86 -1.20 -10.88
CA HIS A 122 28.86 -2.45 -11.64
C HIS A 122 27.45 -2.84 -12.09
N ARG A 123 26.44 -2.73 -11.21
CA ARG A 123 25.02 -3.00 -11.56
C ARG A 123 24.53 -2.08 -12.67
N ALA A 124 24.87 -0.80 -12.63
CA ALA A 124 24.51 0.19 -13.65
C ALA A 124 25.16 -0.10 -15.02
N THR A 125 26.45 -0.49 -15.03
CA THR A 125 27.21 -0.73 -16.27
C THR A 125 27.00 -2.12 -16.87
N SER A 126 26.69 -3.13 -16.05
CA SER A 126 26.40 -4.50 -16.49
C SER A 126 25.02 -4.66 -17.13
N GLY A 127 24.14 -3.65 -17.04
CA GLY A 127 22.75 -3.74 -17.52
C GLY A 127 21.85 -4.65 -16.68
N THR A 128 22.31 -5.09 -15.51
CA THR A 128 21.55 -5.99 -14.62
C THR A 128 20.47 -5.25 -13.83
N ALA A 129 20.46 -3.91 -13.86
CA ALA A 129 19.45 -3.04 -13.23
C ALA A 129 18.93 -2.01 -14.26
N PRO A 130 17.95 -2.35 -15.10
CA PRO A 130 17.46 -1.46 -16.17
C PRO A 130 16.71 -0.24 -15.65
N ASN A 131 16.29 -0.26 -14.39
CA ASN A 131 15.63 0.82 -13.66
C ASN A 131 16.60 1.77 -12.94
N LEU A 132 17.92 1.57 -13.06
CA LEU A 132 18.94 2.34 -12.34
C LEU A 132 19.61 3.40 -13.22
N THR A 133 19.68 4.63 -12.71
CA THR A 133 20.56 5.69 -13.20
C THR A 133 21.56 6.08 -12.12
N VAL A 134 22.80 6.43 -12.50
CA VAL A 134 23.83 6.86 -11.54
C VAL A 134 24.45 8.18 -12.02
N GLN A 135 24.50 9.18 -11.14
CA GLN A 135 25.00 10.51 -11.49
C GLN A 135 25.93 11.07 -10.40
N PRO A 136 27.10 11.64 -10.76
CA PRO A 136 27.92 12.40 -9.82
C PRO A 136 27.30 13.76 -9.50
N TYR A 137 27.56 14.27 -8.30
CA TYR A 137 27.32 15.67 -7.94
C TYR A 137 28.56 16.26 -7.23
N GLU A 138 28.81 17.55 -7.43
CA GLU A 138 29.93 18.27 -6.79
C GLU A 138 29.44 19.35 -5.82
N ASN A 139 28.18 19.77 -5.92
CA ASN A 139 27.56 20.79 -5.08
C ASN A 139 26.04 20.55 -4.93
N LYS A 140 25.40 21.33 -4.05
CA LYS A 140 23.97 21.20 -3.73
C LYS A 140 23.09 21.52 -4.92
N GLU A 141 23.42 22.55 -5.68
CA GLU A 141 22.66 23.00 -6.85
C GLU A 141 22.59 21.90 -7.91
N GLN A 142 23.72 21.21 -8.15
CA GLN A 142 23.78 20.07 -9.05
C GLN A 142 22.96 18.90 -8.53
N LEU A 143 23.05 18.57 -7.23
CA LEU A 143 22.26 17.51 -6.63
C LEU A 143 20.75 17.78 -6.74
N GLU A 144 20.31 18.99 -6.40
CA GLU A 144 18.91 19.38 -6.56
C GLU A 144 18.44 19.25 -8.01
N LYS A 145 19.26 19.69 -8.97
CA LYS A 145 18.94 19.59 -10.39
C LYS A 145 18.73 18.13 -10.81
N ILE A 146 19.67 17.24 -10.46
CA ILE A 146 19.58 15.81 -10.77
C ILE A 146 18.27 15.21 -10.22
N VAL A 147 17.96 15.52 -8.96
CA VAL A 147 16.77 15.02 -8.27
C VAL A 147 15.48 15.55 -8.90
N ARG A 148 15.42 16.84 -9.25
CA ARG A 148 14.27 17.45 -9.94
C ARG A 148 14.05 16.83 -11.31
N GLU A 149 15.11 16.68 -12.10
CA GLU A 149 15.04 16.10 -13.44
C GLU A 149 14.56 14.65 -13.38
N PHE A 150 15.10 13.85 -12.46
CA PHE A 150 14.62 12.48 -12.21
C PHE A 150 13.13 12.46 -11.87
N ALA A 151 12.69 13.25 -10.89
CA ALA A 151 11.29 13.29 -10.46
C ALA A 151 10.34 13.70 -11.59
N GLN A 152 10.71 14.74 -12.36
CA GLN A 152 9.91 15.22 -13.50
C GLN A 152 9.84 14.19 -14.63
N GLN A 153 10.97 13.53 -14.93
CA GLN A 153 11.04 12.50 -15.96
C GLN A 153 10.13 11.31 -15.60
N GLU A 154 10.18 10.84 -14.35
CA GLU A 154 9.37 9.70 -13.91
C GLU A 154 7.87 10.04 -13.85
N LEU A 155 7.50 11.26 -13.43
CA LEU A 155 6.11 11.71 -13.48
C LEU A 155 5.56 11.79 -14.91
N LYS A 156 6.42 12.12 -15.89
CA LYS A 156 6.05 12.15 -17.31
C LYS A 156 5.96 10.75 -17.91
N ALA A 157 6.92 9.87 -17.59
CA ALA A 157 6.99 8.52 -18.13
C ALA A 157 5.91 7.59 -17.54
N ARG A 158 5.59 7.76 -16.26
CA ARG A 158 4.72 6.87 -15.48
C ARG A 158 3.69 7.69 -14.69
N PRO A 159 2.67 8.24 -15.37
CA PRO A 159 1.68 9.09 -14.73
C PRO A 159 0.98 8.36 -13.58
N LEU A 160 0.63 9.11 -12.53
CA LEU A 160 -0.19 8.60 -11.44
C LEU A 160 -1.60 8.27 -11.97
N LEU A 161 -2.24 7.25 -11.40
CA LEU A 161 -3.67 7.09 -11.57
C LEU A 161 -4.38 8.32 -11.00
N ALA A 162 -5.33 8.86 -11.77
CA ALA A 162 -6.09 10.03 -11.36
C ALA A 162 -7.08 9.71 -10.22
N GLY A 163 -7.51 8.46 -10.12
CA GLY A 163 -8.45 7.98 -9.11
C GLY A 163 -7.79 7.34 -7.89
N ALA A 164 -8.63 6.83 -7.00
CA ALA A 164 -8.21 6.07 -5.83
C ALA A 164 -9.09 4.84 -5.62
N TYR A 165 -8.54 3.82 -4.97
CA TYR A 165 -9.21 2.59 -4.61
C TYR A 165 -9.29 2.42 -3.10
N PHE A 166 -10.50 2.54 -2.55
CA PHE A 166 -10.79 2.35 -1.13
C PHE A 166 -11.51 1.04 -0.88
N VAL A 167 -11.18 0.40 0.24
CA VAL A 167 -11.77 -0.89 0.59
C VAL A 167 -12.22 -0.88 2.05
N LEU A 168 -13.41 -1.43 2.30
CA LEU A 168 -13.86 -1.80 3.63
C LEU A 168 -13.78 -3.31 3.79
N GLU A 169 -13.06 -3.77 4.80
CA GLU A 169 -12.75 -5.17 5.09
C GLU A 169 -13.11 -5.55 6.53
N GLY A 170 -13.00 -6.83 6.87
CA GLY A 170 -13.31 -7.37 8.20
C GLY A 170 -14.22 -8.60 8.17
N PRO A 171 -14.44 -9.25 9.32
CA PRO A 171 -15.23 -10.48 9.41
C PRO A 171 -16.73 -10.24 9.09
N ASP A 172 -17.44 -11.30 8.72
CA ASP A 172 -18.89 -11.26 8.49
C ASP A 172 -19.62 -10.78 9.75
N GLY A 173 -20.58 -9.86 9.59
CA GLY A 173 -21.30 -9.23 10.71
C GLY A 173 -20.66 -7.94 11.26
N ALA A 174 -19.45 -7.56 10.82
CA ALA A 174 -18.78 -6.34 11.29
C ALA A 174 -19.48 -5.02 10.85
N GLY A 175 -20.41 -5.08 9.90
CA GLY A 175 -21.15 -3.90 9.40
C GLY A 175 -20.56 -3.24 8.14
N LYS A 176 -19.64 -3.92 7.45
CA LYS A 176 -18.94 -3.42 6.24
C LYS A 176 -19.88 -2.88 5.18
N THR A 177 -20.87 -3.67 4.75
CA THR A 177 -21.82 -3.26 3.71
C THR A 177 -22.61 -2.00 4.09
N THR A 178 -22.96 -1.85 5.37
CA THR A 178 -23.64 -0.64 5.87
C THR A 178 -22.71 0.57 5.80
N GLN A 179 -21.49 0.45 6.32
CA GLN A 179 -20.50 1.52 6.31
C GLN A 179 -20.09 1.89 4.88
N TRP A 180 -19.92 0.90 4.01
CA TRP A 180 -19.62 1.08 2.59
C TRP A 180 -20.70 1.92 1.87
N LYS A 181 -21.99 1.64 2.09
CA LYS A 181 -23.10 2.45 1.53
C LYS A 181 -23.06 3.89 2.03
N LEU A 182 -22.80 4.10 3.33
CA LEU A 182 -22.72 5.45 3.92
C LEU A 182 -21.52 6.24 3.37
N VAL A 183 -20.37 5.58 3.21
CA VAL A 183 -19.18 6.17 2.59
C VAL A 183 -19.43 6.56 1.13
N LEU A 184 -20.07 5.68 0.35
CA LEU A 184 -20.44 5.98 -1.04
C LEU A 184 -21.31 7.23 -1.14
N GLU A 185 -22.31 7.34 -0.27
CA GLU A 185 -23.22 8.49 -0.24
C GLU A 185 -22.49 9.77 0.16
N HIS A 186 -21.68 9.72 1.22
CA HIS A 186 -20.86 10.88 1.65
C HIS A 186 -19.93 11.38 0.56
N LEU A 187 -19.18 10.49 -0.10
CA LEU A 187 -18.25 10.88 -1.16
C LEU A 187 -18.98 11.50 -2.37
N LYS A 188 -20.16 10.99 -2.72
CA LYS A 188 -21.01 11.60 -3.74
C LYS A 188 -21.50 13.00 -3.33
N GLN A 189 -21.92 13.17 -2.07
CA GLN A 189 -22.32 14.47 -1.52
C GLN A 189 -21.15 15.48 -1.48
N GLN A 190 -19.92 15.01 -1.30
CA GLN A 190 -18.70 15.81 -1.43
C GLN A 190 -18.35 16.17 -2.89
N GLY A 191 -19.12 15.66 -3.86
CA GLY A 191 -18.99 15.98 -5.28
C GLY A 191 -18.02 15.08 -6.06
N TYR A 192 -17.53 13.99 -5.47
CA TYR A 192 -16.66 13.04 -6.16
C TYR A 192 -17.44 12.14 -7.14
N ASP A 193 -16.77 11.70 -8.21
CA ASP A 193 -17.27 10.60 -9.06
C ASP A 193 -16.86 9.28 -8.41
N VAL A 194 -17.85 8.45 -8.04
CA VAL A 194 -17.63 7.27 -7.19
C VAL A 194 -18.14 6.01 -7.88
N LEU A 195 -17.25 5.04 -8.07
CA LEU A 195 -17.60 3.68 -8.48
C LEU A 195 -17.87 2.83 -7.22
N SER A 196 -19.07 2.27 -7.16
CA SER A 196 -19.50 1.33 -6.13
C SER A 196 -19.10 -0.09 -6.52
N VAL A 197 -18.27 -0.73 -5.69
CA VAL A 197 -17.71 -2.07 -5.95
C VAL A 197 -18.03 -3.04 -4.82
N ARG A 198 -18.22 -4.33 -5.12
CA ARG A 198 -18.42 -5.39 -4.12
C ARG A 198 -17.82 -6.69 -4.62
N GLU A 199 -17.12 -7.39 -3.74
CA GLU A 199 -16.54 -8.70 -4.04
C GLU A 199 -17.11 -9.85 -3.19
N PRO A 200 -17.19 -11.07 -3.75
CA PRO A 200 -17.19 -11.39 -5.18
C PRO A 200 -18.46 -10.83 -5.84
N GLY A 201 -18.38 -10.39 -7.10
CA GLY A 201 -19.49 -9.76 -7.81
C GLY A 201 -19.06 -8.55 -8.63
N GLY A 202 -20.02 -7.69 -8.97
CA GLY A 202 -19.79 -6.40 -9.63
C GLY A 202 -19.66 -6.44 -11.16
N THR A 203 -19.57 -7.64 -11.75
CA THR A 203 -19.63 -7.88 -13.20
C THR A 203 -20.58 -9.05 -13.47
N LEU A 204 -21.00 -9.23 -14.73
CA LEU A 204 -21.88 -10.35 -15.09
C LEU A 204 -21.25 -11.70 -14.70
N LEU A 205 -19.99 -11.93 -15.07
CA LEU A 205 -19.25 -13.13 -14.67
C LEU A 205 -19.06 -13.19 -13.14
N GLY A 206 -18.74 -12.07 -12.50
CA GLY A 206 -18.54 -12.01 -11.06
C GLY A 206 -19.78 -12.41 -10.26
N GLU A 207 -20.98 -12.02 -10.72
CA GLU A 207 -22.24 -12.41 -10.07
C GLU A 207 -22.57 -13.89 -10.28
N GLU A 208 -22.30 -14.47 -11.46
CA GLU A 208 -22.43 -15.91 -11.67
C GLU A 208 -21.49 -16.72 -10.76
N VAL A 209 -20.23 -16.29 -10.66
CA VAL A 209 -19.25 -16.90 -9.77
C VAL A 209 -19.66 -16.75 -8.30
N ARG A 210 -20.20 -15.59 -7.90
CA ARG A 210 -20.74 -15.36 -6.56
C ARG A 210 -21.86 -16.36 -6.25
N ASN A 211 -22.78 -16.58 -7.17
CA ASN A 211 -23.88 -17.54 -6.98
C ASN A 211 -23.35 -18.95 -6.72
N ILE A 212 -22.29 -19.37 -7.43
CA ILE A 212 -21.62 -20.64 -7.20
C ILE A 212 -20.99 -20.67 -5.80
N LEU A 213 -20.18 -19.66 -5.45
CA LEU A 213 -19.43 -19.58 -4.18
C LEU A 213 -20.33 -19.65 -2.94
N LEU A 214 -21.50 -18.99 -2.99
CA LEU A 214 -22.46 -18.91 -1.89
C LEU A 214 -23.44 -20.11 -1.84
N ASN A 215 -23.45 -20.96 -2.88
CA ASN A 215 -24.35 -22.09 -2.92
C ASN A 215 -23.98 -23.15 -1.87
N LYS A 216 -24.79 -23.23 -0.82
CA LYS A 216 -24.65 -24.16 0.31
C LYS A 216 -24.70 -25.66 -0.07
N ASN A 217 -25.18 -25.99 -1.27
CA ASN A 217 -25.31 -27.37 -1.74
C ASN A 217 -24.10 -27.84 -2.54
N VAL A 218 -23.17 -26.93 -2.88
CA VAL A 218 -21.98 -27.25 -3.67
C VAL A 218 -20.79 -27.41 -2.73
N GLN A 219 -20.20 -28.61 -2.73
CA GLN A 219 -18.93 -28.86 -2.06
C GLN A 219 -17.78 -28.33 -2.91
N MET A 220 -16.81 -27.68 -2.30
CA MET A 220 -15.64 -27.12 -2.99
C MET A 220 -14.38 -27.43 -2.19
N THR A 221 -13.31 -27.78 -2.90
CA THR A 221 -11.99 -27.80 -2.30
C THR A 221 -11.50 -26.35 -2.07
N PRO A 222 -10.59 -26.10 -1.12
CA PRO A 222 -10.07 -24.76 -0.86
C PRO A 222 -9.47 -24.07 -2.09
N TYR A 223 -8.78 -24.83 -2.96
CA TYR A 223 -8.22 -24.28 -4.20
C TYR A 223 -9.29 -23.92 -5.24
N ALA A 224 -10.36 -24.72 -5.37
CA ALA A 224 -11.48 -24.36 -6.25
C ALA A 224 -12.17 -23.08 -5.78
N GLU A 225 -12.41 -22.95 -4.46
CA GLU A 225 -12.93 -21.73 -3.83
C GLU A 225 -12.03 -20.52 -4.12
N LEU A 226 -10.72 -20.66 -3.93
CA LEU A 226 -9.72 -19.61 -4.22
C LEU A 226 -9.75 -19.19 -5.70
N PHE A 227 -9.71 -20.13 -6.63
CA PHE A 227 -9.70 -19.81 -8.07
C PHE A 227 -10.98 -19.11 -8.52
N LEU A 228 -12.13 -19.46 -7.95
CA LEU A 228 -13.39 -18.76 -8.21
C LEU A 228 -13.35 -17.31 -7.67
N PHE A 229 -12.86 -17.09 -6.45
CA PHE A 229 -12.67 -15.71 -5.96
C PHE A 229 -11.73 -14.92 -6.88
N SER A 230 -10.62 -15.52 -7.30
CA SER A 230 -9.65 -14.87 -8.20
C SER A 230 -10.22 -14.58 -9.59
N SER A 231 -11.05 -15.47 -10.15
CA SER A 231 -11.64 -15.26 -11.47
C SER A 231 -12.66 -14.11 -11.46
N ALA A 232 -13.52 -14.04 -10.44
CA ALA A 232 -14.44 -12.93 -10.25
C ALA A 232 -13.70 -11.59 -10.10
N ARG A 233 -12.59 -11.60 -9.33
CA ARG A 233 -11.77 -10.42 -9.07
C ARG A 233 -11.07 -9.91 -10.32
N VAL A 234 -10.41 -10.78 -11.10
CA VAL A 234 -9.68 -10.33 -12.29
C VAL A 234 -10.62 -9.66 -13.30
N GLN A 235 -11.83 -10.22 -13.47
CA GLN A 235 -12.85 -9.62 -14.33
C GLN A 235 -13.25 -8.22 -13.83
N LEU A 236 -13.49 -8.09 -12.53
CA LEU A 236 -13.90 -6.83 -11.91
C LEU A 236 -12.82 -5.74 -12.03
N PHE A 237 -11.55 -6.11 -11.87
CA PHE A 237 -10.43 -5.19 -12.04
C PHE A 237 -10.31 -4.69 -13.48
N GLU A 238 -10.34 -5.60 -14.45
CA GLU A 238 -10.19 -5.26 -15.86
C GLU A 238 -11.38 -4.46 -16.41
N GLU A 239 -12.62 -4.85 -16.07
CA GLU A 239 -13.82 -4.20 -16.63
C GLU A 239 -14.22 -2.91 -15.92
N SER A 240 -13.94 -2.79 -14.61
CA SER A 240 -14.55 -1.76 -13.78
C SER A 240 -13.54 -0.92 -12.99
N ILE A 241 -12.74 -1.55 -12.12
CA ILE A 241 -11.91 -0.80 -11.15
C ILE A 241 -10.81 0.00 -11.88
N LEU A 242 -10.00 -0.66 -12.72
CA LEU A 242 -8.89 0.02 -13.39
C LEU A 242 -9.38 1.11 -14.35
N PRO A 243 -10.38 0.88 -15.23
CA PRO A 243 -10.93 1.95 -16.07
C PRO A 243 -11.45 3.14 -15.25
N ALA A 244 -12.12 2.89 -14.12
CA ALA A 244 -12.60 3.96 -13.25
C ALA A 244 -11.47 4.75 -12.60
N MET A 245 -10.43 4.08 -12.10
CA MET A 245 -9.25 4.74 -11.53
C MET A 245 -8.48 5.56 -12.58
N HIS A 246 -8.35 5.05 -13.81
CA HIS A 246 -7.76 5.79 -14.92
C HIS A 246 -8.58 7.04 -15.27
N ALA A 247 -9.91 6.96 -15.16
CA ALA A 247 -10.82 8.09 -15.39
C ALA A 247 -10.89 9.10 -14.23
N GLY A 248 -10.16 8.89 -13.14
CA GLY A 248 -10.14 9.83 -12.00
C GLY A 248 -11.22 9.58 -10.95
N LYS A 249 -11.89 8.42 -10.98
CA LYS A 249 -12.97 8.08 -10.03
C LYS A 249 -12.43 7.50 -8.74
N LEU A 250 -13.22 7.62 -7.68
CA LEU A 250 -13.04 6.88 -6.44
C LEU A 250 -13.74 5.52 -6.55
N ALA A 251 -12.99 4.43 -6.69
CA ALA A 251 -13.52 3.09 -6.54
C ALA A 251 -13.61 2.74 -5.05
N VAL A 252 -14.78 2.40 -4.55
CA VAL A 252 -14.98 2.04 -3.13
C VAL A 252 -15.59 0.65 -3.08
N SER A 253 -14.86 -0.30 -2.48
CA SER A 253 -15.25 -1.71 -2.44
C SER A 253 -15.64 -2.22 -1.06
N ASP A 254 -16.72 -2.99 -1.02
CA ASP A 254 -17.00 -3.93 0.07
C ASP A 254 -16.24 -5.23 -0.20
N ARG A 255 -15.12 -5.40 0.52
CA ARG A 255 -14.09 -6.45 0.38
C ARG A 255 -13.18 -6.33 -0.84
N ASN A 256 -12.05 -7.02 -0.76
CA ASN A 256 -11.03 -7.17 -1.80
C ASN A 256 -10.24 -8.48 -1.55
N PHE A 257 -9.02 -8.60 -2.06
CA PHE A 257 -8.11 -9.71 -1.82
C PHE A 257 -7.73 -9.94 -0.36
N LEU A 258 -7.89 -8.94 0.53
CA LEU A 258 -7.61 -9.13 1.96
C LEU A 258 -8.59 -10.14 2.57
N SER A 259 -9.86 -10.11 2.18
CA SER A 259 -10.82 -11.20 2.46
C SER A 259 -10.25 -12.56 2.00
N THR A 260 -9.64 -12.64 0.82
CA THR A 260 -9.02 -13.90 0.36
C THR A 260 -7.88 -14.35 1.27
N ASN A 261 -6.99 -13.45 1.67
CA ASN A 261 -5.91 -13.78 2.61
C ASN A 261 -6.44 -14.27 3.97
N CYS A 262 -7.49 -13.64 4.50
CA CYS A 262 -8.01 -13.96 5.82
C CYS A 262 -8.82 -15.26 5.82
N TYR A 263 -9.70 -15.46 4.84
CA TYR A 263 -10.56 -16.64 4.78
C TYR A 263 -9.81 -17.87 4.23
N GLN A 264 -9.08 -17.75 3.13
CA GLN A 264 -8.34 -18.88 2.56
C GLN A 264 -7.00 -19.10 3.28
N GLY A 265 -6.27 -18.04 3.64
CA GLY A 265 -5.02 -18.19 4.41
C GLY A 265 -5.28 -18.55 5.86
N GLY A 266 -5.92 -17.65 6.62
CA GLY A 266 -6.19 -17.87 8.05
C GLY A 266 -7.23 -18.95 8.33
N GLY A 267 -8.39 -18.86 7.66
CA GLY A 267 -9.50 -19.78 7.87
C GLY A 267 -9.21 -21.21 7.38
N ARG A 268 -8.78 -21.35 6.10
CA ARG A 268 -8.52 -22.64 5.44
C ARG A 268 -7.07 -23.15 5.57
N GLY A 269 -6.14 -22.34 6.11
CA GLY A 269 -4.74 -22.75 6.29
C GLY A 269 -3.93 -22.81 5.00
N MET A 270 -4.32 -22.08 3.95
CA MET A 270 -3.61 -22.11 2.66
C MET A 270 -2.26 -21.38 2.71
N ASN A 271 -1.34 -21.82 1.84
CA ASN A 271 0.00 -21.25 1.75
C ASN A 271 -0.03 -19.77 1.31
N ARG A 272 0.61 -18.91 2.09
CA ARG A 272 0.64 -17.45 1.88
C ARG A 272 1.31 -17.04 0.57
N SER A 273 2.36 -17.73 0.14
CA SER A 273 3.04 -17.43 -1.13
C SER A 273 2.14 -17.69 -2.33
N VAL A 274 1.34 -18.76 -2.29
CA VAL A 274 0.34 -19.06 -3.33
C VAL A 274 -0.73 -17.97 -3.39
N LEU A 275 -1.25 -17.56 -2.23
CA LEU A 275 -2.23 -16.48 -2.13
C LEU A 275 -1.67 -15.16 -2.67
N HIS A 276 -0.42 -14.84 -2.32
CA HIS A 276 0.25 -13.63 -2.80
C HIS A 276 0.33 -13.60 -4.33
N VAL A 277 0.81 -14.67 -4.96
CA VAL A 277 0.92 -14.75 -6.43
C VAL A 277 -0.45 -14.59 -7.08
N LEU A 278 -1.46 -15.34 -6.62
CA LEU A 278 -2.79 -15.31 -7.23
C LEU A 278 -3.49 -13.96 -7.03
N ASN A 279 -3.41 -13.38 -5.84
CA ASN A 279 -4.01 -12.07 -5.58
C ASN A 279 -3.33 -10.98 -6.40
N THR A 280 -2.00 -11.00 -6.51
CA THR A 280 -1.23 -10.04 -7.32
C THR A 280 -1.65 -10.10 -8.80
N LEU A 281 -1.83 -11.30 -9.34
CA LEU A 281 -2.32 -11.48 -10.71
C LEU A 281 -3.78 -11.04 -10.86
N ALA A 282 -4.64 -11.41 -9.89
CA ALA A 282 -6.06 -11.09 -9.90
C ALA A 282 -6.33 -9.58 -9.78
N THR A 283 -5.45 -8.82 -9.14
CA THR A 283 -5.57 -7.36 -9.01
C THR A 283 -4.75 -6.58 -10.03
N LYS A 284 -4.09 -7.25 -10.99
CA LYS A 284 -3.16 -6.61 -11.93
C LYS A 284 -2.13 -5.74 -11.23
N HIS A 285 -1.53 -6.28 -10.17
CA HIS A 285 -0.53 -5.58 -9.36
C HIS A 285 -1.05 -4.26 -8.74
N THR A 286 -2.37 -4.12 -8.59
CA THR A 286 -2.99 -2.93 -8.00
C THR A 286 -3.47 -3.23 -6.59
N ASP A 287 -2.76 -2.67 -5.62
CA ASP A 287 -3.20 -2.65 -4.23
C ASP A 287 -4.24 -1.55 -4.00
N PRO A 288 -5.11 -1.67 -2.99
CA PRO A 288 -5.93 -0.54 -2.57
C PRO A 288 -5.03 0.64 -2.19
N ASP A 289 -5.58 1.84 -2.25
CA ASP A 289 -4.93 3.04 -1.72
C ASP A 289 -5.16 3.18 -0.23
N TYR A 290 -6.34 2.76 0.25
CA TYR A 290 -6.64 2.74 1.67
C TYR A 290 -7.66 1.65 2.01
N CYS A 291 -7.37 0.86 3.03
CA CYS A 291 -8.17 -0.28 3.46
C CYS A 291 -8.58 -0.11 4.92
N LEU A 292 -9.87 0.05 5.20
CA LEU A 292 -10.39 0.11 6.56
C LEU A 292 -10.93 -1.25 6.97
N VAL A 293 -10.29 -1.87 7.96
CA VAL A 293 -10.65 -3.19 8.47
C VAL A 293 -11.48 -3.02 9.74
N LEU A 294 -12.77 -3.37 9.67
CA LEU A 294 -13.66 -3.31 10.83
C LEU A 294 -13.46 -4.55 11.70
N ASP A 295 -13.01 -4.39 12.95
CA ASP A 295 -12.86 -5.49 13.92
C ASP A 295 -14.05 -5.56 14.88
N ALA A 296 -14.46 -6.78 15.22
CA ALA A 296 -15.52 -7.05 16.15
C ALA A 296 -15.26 -8.37 16.91
N PRO A 297 -15.53 -8.44 18.23
CA PRO A 297 -15.50 -9.70 18.97
C PRO A 297 -16.51 -10.72 18.41
N GLY A 298 -16.15 -12.01 18.47
CA GLY A 298 -16.98 -13.11 17.93
C GLY A 298 -18.43 -13.08 18.46
N GLY A 299 -18.62 -12.85 19.76
CA GLY A 299 -19.96 -12.77 20.36
C GLY A 299 -20.85 -11.64 19.79
N VAL A 300 -20.26 -10.53 19.36
CA VAL A 300 -21.01 -9.44 18.69
C VAL A 300 -21.38 -9.85 17.27
N LEU A 301 -20.45 -10.49 16.55
CA LEU A 301 -20.67 -10.98 15.19
C LEU A 301 -21.80 -12.02 15.14
N ASP A 302 -21.77 -12.97 16.08
CA ASP A 302 -22.80 -14.02 16.18
C ASP A 302 -24.18 -13.43 16.48
N ARG A 303 -24.27 -12.47 17.42
CA ARG A 303 -25.51 -11.75 17.71
C ARG A 303 -26.06 -11.02 16.49
N ARG A 304 -25.21 -10.32 15.73
CA ARG A 304 -25.60 -9.54 14.55
C ARG A 304 -26.05 -10.43 13.37
N LYS A 305 -25.44 -11.61 13.20
CA LYS A 305 -25.86 -12.58 12.17
C LYS A 305 -27.21 -13.23 12.52
N GLY A 306 -27.51 -13.38 13.81
CA GLY A 306 -28.78 -13.92 14.29
C GLY A 306 -29.11 -15.28 13.66
N SER A 307 -30.38 -15.49 13.32
CA SER A 307 -30.90 -16.71 12.67
C SER A 307 -30.96 -16.62 11.15
N LEU A 308 -30.30 -15.62 10.54
CA LEU A 308 -30.33 -15.46 9.08
C LEU A 308 -29.76 -16.71 8.38
N PRO A 309 -30.29 -17.08 7.20
CA PRO A 309 -29.75 -18.18 6.41
C PRO A 309 -28.27 -17.93 6.10
N LYS A 310 -27.40 -18.73 6.73
CA LYS A 310 -25.96 -18.66 6.53
C LYS A 310 -25.58 -19.21 5.16
N ASP A 311 -24.70 -18.50 4.47
CA ASP A 311 -24.05 -19.03 3.27
C ASP A 311 -23.08 -20.19 3.60
N ARG A 312 -22.44 -20.75 2.57
CA ARG A 312 -21.52 -21.89 2.74
C ARG A 312 -20.34 -21.58 3.67
N ILE A 313 -19.78 -20.38 3.63
CA ILE A 313 -18.60 -19.97 4.42
C ILE A 313 -19.04 -19.55 5.83
N GLU A 314 -20.20 -18.88 5.96
CA GLU A 314 -20.74 -18.48 7.25
C GLU A 314 -21.13 -19.68 8.14
N LYS A 315 -21.38 -20.85 7.54
CA LYS A 315 -21.66 -22.12 8.24
C LYS A 315 -20.43 -22.75 8.90
N GLU A 316 -19.23 -22.29 8.59
CA GLU A 316 -18.02 -22.78 9.24
C GLU A 316 -18.08 -22.56 10.76
N GLY A 317 -17.39 -23.41 11.52
CA GLY A 317 -17.44 -23.38 12.99
C GLY A 317 -16.75 -22.16 13.61
N ALA A 318 -17.01 -21.90 14.90
CA ALA A 318 -16.44 -20.75 15.62
C ALA A 318 -14.91 -20.64 15.49
N GLY A 319 -14.19 -21.77 15.60
CA GLY A 319 -12.74 -21.79 15.44
C GLY A 319 -12.24 -21.38 14.05
N PHE A 320 -13.03 -21.55 12.99
CA PHE A 320 -12.71 -20.98 11.67
C PHE A 320 -12.82 -19.46 11.69
N HIS A 321 -13.94 -18.92 12.20
CA HIS A 321 -14.18 -17.48 12.25
C HIS A 321 -13.19 -16.76 13.18
N ASP A 322 -12.76 -17.39 14.27
CA ASP A 322 -11.71 -16.86 15.15
C ASP A 322 -10.37 -16.74 14.41
N ARG A 323 -9.99 -17.76 13.63
CA ARG A 323 -8.79 -17.70 12.78
C ARG A 323 -8.90 -16.62 11.71
N VAL A 324 -10.07 -16.46 11.08
CA VAL A 324 -10.30 -15.40 10.09
C VAL A 324 -10.17 -14.01 10.73
N ARG A 325 -10.76 -13.80 11.91
CA ARG A 325 -10.65 -12.54 12.65
C ARG A 325 -9.19 -12.25 13.02
N GLN A 326 -8.47 -13.23 13.55
CA GLN A 326 -7.05 -13.06 13.88
C GLN A 326 -6.23 -12.73 12.63
N ALA A 327 -6.48 -13.42 11.52
CA ALA A 327 -5.83 -13.13 10.25
C ALA A 327 -6.09 -11.70 9.77
N TYR A 328 -7.29 -11.14 9.94
CA TYR A 328 -7.55 -9.73 9.63
C TYR A 328 -6.66 -8.79 10.43
N LYS A 329 -6.46 -9.06 11.73
CA LYS A 329 -5.56 -8.25 12.57
C LYS A 329 -4.12 -8.35 12.10
N ASP A 330 -3.67 -9.58 11.84
CA ASP A 330 -2.28 -9.84 11.43
C ASP A 330 -1.98 -9.20 10.06
N PHE A 331 -2.82 -9.47 9.05
CA PHE A 331 -2.64 -8.90 7.71
C PHE A 331 -2.87 -7.39 7.68
N CYS A 332 -3.74 -6.82 8.52
CA CYS A 332 -3.88 -5.37 8.64
C CYS A 332 -2.57 -4.72 9.11
N CYS A 333 -1.88 -5.33 10.08
CA CYS A 333 -0.56 -4.87 10.53
C CYS A 333 0.52 -5.01 9.43
N GLU A 334 0.31 -5.90 8.45
CA GLU A 334 1.21 -6.14 7.33
C GLU A 334 1.00 -5.21 6.13
N LEU A 335 -0.20 -4.64 5.97
CA LEU A 335 -0.53 -3.73 4.87
C LEU A 335 -0.29 -2.26 5.28
N PRO A 336 0.54 -1.49 4.54
CA PRO A 336 0.92 -0.13 4.96
C PRO A 336 -0.24 0.86 5.00
N ASN A 337 -1.23 0.61 4.19
CA ASN A 337 -2.37 1.46 3.96
C ASN A 337 -3.65 0.82 4.47
N ALA A 338 -3.53 -0.12 5.41
CA ALA A 338 -4.65 -0.68 6.13
C ALA A 338 -4.71 -0.13 7.56
N GLU A 339 -5.92 0.15 8.03
CA GLU A 339 -6.16 0.57 9.41
C GLU A 339 -7.27 -0.28 10.02
N LEU A 340 -7.03 -0.76 11.24
CA LEU A 340 -8.00 -1.51 12.01
C LEU A 340 -8.89 -0.55 12.81
N ILE A 341 -10.21 -0.62 12.60
CA ILE A 341 -11.21 0.13 13.35
C ILE A 341 -12.03 -0.84 14.18
N SER A 342 -11.94 -0.74 15.51
CA SER A 342 -12.81 -1.49 16.41
C SER A 342 -14.24 -0.94 16.34
N ILE A 343 -15.23 -1.83 16.22
CA ILE A 343 -16.65 -1.45 16.40
C ILE A 343 -17.05 -1.32 17.88
N MET A 344 -16.10 -1.54 18.79
CA MET A 344 -16.28 -1.47 20.23
C MET A 344 -15.49 -0.31 20.81
N ASP A 345 -16.12 0.42 21.72
CA ASP A 345 -15.53 1.42 22.62
C ASP A 345 -15.52 0.85 24.04
N GLY A 346 -14.38 0.26 24.44
CA GLY A 346 -14.33 -0.65 25.58
C GLY A 346 -15.27 -1.85 25.39
N ASP A 347 -16.23 -2.02 26.30
CA ASP A 347 -17.24 -3.07 26.23
C ASP A 347 -18.53 -2.65 25.50
N ARG A 348 -18.62 -1.39 25.05
CA ARG A 348 -19.80 -0.84 24.37
C ARG A 348 -19.68 -0.98 22.86
N GLU A 349 -20.71 -1.50 22.21
CA GLU A 349 -20.80 -1.49 20.75
C GLU A 349 -21.14 -0.08 20.25
N LEU A 350 -20.39 0.41 19.26
CA LEU A 350 -20.66 1.66 18.58
C LEU A 350 -21.94 1.55 17.75
N THR A 351 -22.74 2.62 17.75
CA THR A 351 -23.85 2.78 16.82
C THR A 351 -23.35 2.88 15.38
N VAL A 352 -24.25 2.69 14.41
CA VAL A 352 -23.92 2.82 12.97
C VAL A 352 -23.35 4.20 12.67
N ASP A 353 -23.94 5.25 13.25
CA ASP A 353 -23.54 6.64 13.02
C ASP A 353 -22.20 6.98 13.67
N GLU A 354 -21.94 6.52 14.91
CA GLU A 354 -20.63 6.71 15.57
C GLU A 354 -19.50 6.04 14.78
N LEU A 355 -19.73 4.80 14.33
CA LEU A 355 -18.77 4.08 13.49
C LEU A 355 -18.57 4.81 12.16
N PHE A 356 -19.65 5.30 11.56
CA PHE A 356 -19.58 6.05 10.31
C PHE A 356 -18.80 7.35 10.45
N GLN A 357 -18.97 8.11 11.54
CA GLN A 357 -18.15 9.32 11.76
C GLN A 357 -16.66 9.00 11.84
N THR A 358 -16.29 7.86 12.47
CA THR A 358 -14.90 7.40 12.51
C THR A 358 -14.39 7.06 11.10
N VAL A 359 -15.11 6.21 10.37
CA VAL A 359 -14.76 5.80 9.00
C VAL A 359 -14.66 7.00 8.06
N LYS A 360 -15.64 7.90 8.11
CA LYS A 360 -15.68 9.15 7.34
C LYS A 360 -14.46 10.02 7.65
N SER A 361 -14.16 10.25 8.92
CA SER A 361 -13.01 11.07 9.33
C SER A 361 -11.68 10.51 8.80
N ARG A 362 -11.52 9.18 8.82
CA ARG A 362 -10.34 8.50 8.27
C ARG A 362 -10.20 8.69 6.76
N ILE A 363 -11.28 8.47 6.01
CA ILE A 363 -11.28 8.65 4.55
C ILE A 363 -11.03 10.12 4.18
N ASP A 364 -11.69 11.07 4.86
CA ASP A 364 -11.52 12.50 4.61
C ASP A 364 -10.07 12.93 4.88
N THR A 365 -9.47 12.43 5.96
CA THR A 365 -8.05 12.68 6.29
C THR A 365 -7.12 12.09 5.23
N PHE A 366 -7.34 10.83 4.83
CA PHE A 366 -6.54 10.19 3.80
C PHE A 366 -6.60 10.95 2.47
N LEU A 367 -7.80 11.39 2.06
CA LEU A 367 -8.00 12.17 0.85
C LEU A 367 -7.26 13.51 0.93
N LYS A 368 -7.40 14.25 2.02
CA LYS A 368 -6.73 15.53 2.26
C LYS A 368 -5.21 15.39 2.22
N ASP A 369 -4.69 14.33 2.81
CA ASP A 369 -3.25 14.14 2.89
C ASP A 369 -2.68 13.74 1.53
N ASN A 370 -3.33 12.85 0.79
CA ASN A 370 -2.71 12.18 -0.37
C ASN A 370 -3.15 12.71 -1.73
N PHE A 371 -4.15 13.59 -1.77
CA PHE A 371 -4.66 14.16 -3.00
C PHE A 371 -4.81 15.68 -2.88
N ARG A 372 -4.59 16.38 -3.99
CA ARG A 372 -4.91 17.79 -4.17
C ARG A 372 -6.20 17.92 -4.98
N GLU A 373 -6.93 19.00 -4.78
CA GLU A 373 -8.00 19.38 -5.72
C GLU A 373 -7.35 19.78 -7.04
N ALA A 374 -7.76 19.12 -8.13
CA ALA A 374 -7.23 19.31 -9.48
C ALA A 374 -7.92 20.46 -10.22
#